data_AF-A0A553WCG8-F1
#
_entry.id   AF-A0A553WCG8-F1
#
_cell.length_a   1.000
_cell.length_b   1.000
_cell.length_c   1.000
_cell.angle_alpha   90.00
_cell.angle_beta   90.00
_cell.angle_gamma   90.00
#
_symmetry.space_group_name_H-M   'P 1'
#
loop_
_entity.id
_entity.type
_entity.pdbx_description
1 polymer ?
#
loop_
_entity_poly.entity_id
_entity_poly.type
_entity_poly.pdbx_seq_one_letter_code
_entity_poly.pdbx_strand_id
1 'polypeptide(L)'
;MNDYQPALDQLRERRKGKPGELLLMTGLVAMIVAPFGLFLTNQESENLSDLKRSGMVAEATVKDRSLESESYTDRKGRTKSREIFKLKLSHDFSAQQKYAAWKAGKPFPVSQYPAVTTREIAVGRSYFDALNAGQKTTIIHNPSDYGSMMLTEEFEHQTSFAYMMWWYLGAGAVFIAGLAMTISGWRKRFSGV
;
A
#
# COMPACT_ATOMS: atom_id res chain seq x y z
N MET A 1 19.34 52.36 -26.42
CA MET A 1 20.10 51.19 -25.94
C MET A 1 19.44 50.76 -24.65
N ASN A 2 18.98 49.51 -24.57
CA ASN A 2 18.18 49.03 -23.43
C ASN A 2 19.09 48.45 -22.35
N ASP A 3 19.44 49.27 -21.36
CA ASP A 3 20.34 48.92 -20.24
C ASP A 3 19.79 47.84 -19.30
N TYR A 4 18.56 47.37 -19.54
CA TYR A 4 17.88 46.33 -18.76
C TYR A 4 18.02 44.90 -19.31
N GLN A 5 18.53 44.73 -20.54
CA GLN A 5 18.76 43.40 -21.14
C GLN A 5 19.72 42.51 -20.33
N PRO A 6 20.90 42.97 -19.86
CA PRO A 6 21.81 42.10 -19.12
C PRO A 6 21.25 41.67 -17.74
N ALA A 7 20.44 42.52 -17.11
CA ALA A 7 19.78 42.20 -15.84
C ALA A 7 18.63 41.19 -16.03
N LEU A 8 17.87 41.30 -17.12
CA LEU A 8 16.80 40.35 -17.47
C LEU A 8 17.35 38.98 -17.88
N ASP A 9 18.50 38.94 -18.55
CA ASP A 9 19.16 37.69 -18.93
C ASP A 9 19.75 36.96 -17.70
N GLN A 10 20.36 37.69 -16.76
CA GLN A 10 20.78 37.11 -15.46
C GLN A 10 19.59 36.57 -14.65
N LEU A 11 18.44 37.25 -14.65
CA LEU A 11 17.22 36.77 -14.00
C LEU A 11 16.62 35.56 -14.74
N ARG A 12 16.73 35.49 -16.07
CA ARG A 12 16.32 34.32 -16.89
C ARG A 12 17.20 33.10 -16.62
N GLU A 13 18.51 33.29 -16.51
CA GLU A 13 19.44 32.21 -16.14
C GLU A 13 19.19 31.70 -14.72
N ARG A 14 18.89 32.60 -13.77
CA ARG A 14 18.49 32.23 -12.39
C ARG A 14 17.12 31.55 -12.32
N ARG A 15 16.18 31.85 -13.24
CA ARG A 15 14.85 31.23 -13.31
C ARG A 15 14.81 29.88 -14.03
N LYS A 16 15.88 29.46 -14.74
CA LYS A 16 15.97 28.09 -15.25
C LYS A 16 16.15 27.16 -14.05
N GLY A 17 15.07 26.52 -13.59
CA GLY A 17 15.06 25.64 -12.42
C GLY A 17 16.18 24.60 -12.45
N LYS A 18 16.91 24.45 -11.35
CA LYS A 18 18.03 23.51 -11.23
C LYS A 18 17.45 22.11 -10.93
N PRO A 19 17.43 21.18 -11.89
CA PRO A 19 16.74 19.89 -11.73
C PRO A 19 17.35 19.06 -10.59
N GLY A 20 18.66 19.20 -10.32
CA GLY A 20 19.32 18.54 -9.18
C GLY A 20 18.89 19.09 -7.82
N GLU A 21 18.74 20.41 -7.67
CA GLU A 21 18.20 21.00 -6.43
C GLU A 21 16.72 20.69 -6.26
N LEU A 22 15.95 20.63 -7.36
CA LEU A 22 14.56 20.19 -7.34
C LEU A 22 14.46 18.73 -6.91
N LEU A 23 15.31 17.83 -7.44
CA LEU A 23 15.35 16.41 -7.08
C LEU A 23 15.80 16.19 -5.63
N LEU A 24 16.79 16.94 -5.16
CA LEU A 24 17.19 16.94 -3.75
C LEU A 24 16.07 17.43 -2.85
N MET A 25 15.42 18.54 -3.19
CA MET A 25 14.28 19.06 -2.44
C MET A 25 13.11 18.07 -2.48
N THR A 26 12.80 17.45 -3.62
CA THR A 26 11.76 16.41 -3.67
C THR A 26 12.15 15.14 -2.93
N GLY A 27 13.43 14.75 -2.91
CA GLY A 27 13.91 13.59 -2.15
C GLY A 27 13.90 13.85 -0.64
N LEU A 28 14.26 15.06 -0.22
CA LEU A 28 14.26 15.48 1.18
C LEU A 28 12.82 15.72 1.69
N VAL A 29 11.97 16.35 0.87
CA VAL A 29 10.52 16.42 1.10
C VAL A 29 9.92 15.03 1.10
N ALA A 30 10.31 14.12 0.20
CA ALA A 30 9.83 12.74 0.24
C ALA A 30 10.34 11.98 1.47
N MET A 31 11.53 12.25 2.01
CA MET A 31 11.99 11.66 3.28
C MET A 31 11.22 12.19 4.50
N ILE A 32 10.78 13.46 4.48
CA ILE A 32 9.98 14.07 5.55
C ILE A 32 8.49 13.75 5.41
N VAL A 33 8.00 13.69 4.18
CA VAL A 33 6.60 13.40 3.82
C VAL A 33 6.34 11.91 3.71
N ALA A 34 7.32 11.04 3.47
CA ALA A 34 7.12 9.58 3.53
C ALA A 34 6.59 9.12 4.91
N PRO A 35 7.10 9.61 6.05
CA PRO A 35 6.45 9.44 7.34
C PRO A 35 4.99 9.91 7.37
N PHE A 36 4.66 11.02 6.69
CA PHE A 36 3.31 11.59 6.61
C PHE A 36 2.38 10.91 5.57
N GLY A 37 2.93 10.30 4.52
CA GLY A 37 2.23 9.46 3.55
C GLY A 37 1.93 8.09 4.15
N LEU A 38 2.88 7.56 4.93
CA LEU A 38 2.67 6.44 5.85
C LEU A 38 1.64 6.79 6.95
N PHE A 39 1.57 8.06 7.36
CA PHE A 39 0.55 8.58 8.27
C PHE A 39 -0.83 8.75 7.59
N LEU A 40 -0.92 9.04 6.29
CA LEU A 40 -2.22 9.11 5.59
C LEU A 40 -2.80 7.72 5.28
N THR A 41 -1.96 6.68 5.22
CA THR A 41 -2.38 5.29 5.39
C THR A 41 -2.79 4.94 6.83
N ASN A 42 -2.84 5.88 7.79
CA ASN A 42 -3.09 5.55 9.21
C ASN A 42 -4.47 4.99 9.52
N GLN A 43 -5.49 5.20 8.71
CA GLN A 43 -6.75 4.47 8.95
C GLN A 43 -6.57 2.96 8.68
N GLU A 44 -5.79 2.58 7.67
CA GLU A 44 -5.38 1.18 7.50
C GLU A 44 -4.34 0.78 8.55
N SER A 45 -3.41 1.65 8.95
CA SER A 45 -2.37 1.31 9.94
C SER A 45 -2.93 1.08 11.35
N GLU A 46 -3.92 1.85 11.79
CA GLU A 46 -4.63 1.65 13.06
C GLU A 46 -5.38 0.32 13.03
N ASN A 47 -6.16 0.07 11.97
CA ASN A 47 -6.86 -1.21 11.78
C ASN A 47 -5.90 -2.41 11.74
N LEU A 48 -4.77 -2.30 11.04
CA LEU A 48 -3.75 -3.35 10.96
C LEU A 48 -3.05 -3.55 12.31
N SER A 49 -2.81 -2.47 13.06
CA SER A 49 -2.21 -2.54 14.40
C SER A 49 -3.16 -3.18 15.41
N ASP A 50 -4.45 -2.89 15.30
CA ASP A 50 -5.50 -3.50 16.10
C ASP A 50 -5.67 -4.97 15.75
N LEU A 51 -5.71 -5.33 14.47
CA LEU A 51 -5.71 -6.73 14.03
C LEU A 51 -4.48 -7.48 14.55
N LYS A 52 -3.30 -6.85 14.58
CA LYS A 52 -2.09 -7.47 15.17
C LYS A 52 -2.23 -7.72 16.67
N ARG A 53 -2.93 -6.84 17.39
CA ARG A 53 -3.02 -6.85 18.86
C ARG A 53 -4.19 -7.70 19.37
N SER A 54 -5.36 -7.56 18.76
CA SER A 54 -6.63 -8.14 19.21
C SER A 54 -7.32 -9.00 18.14
N GLY A 55 -6.74 -9.12 16.94
CA GLY A 55 -7.31 -9.90 15.86
C GLY A 55 -7.45 -11.38 16.19
N MET A 56 -8.56 -11.94 15.73
CA MET A 56 -8.88 -13.36 15.78
C MET A 56 -8.67 -13.94 14.39
N VAL A 57 -8.02 -15.10 14.33
CA VAL A 57 -7.73 -15.86 13.12
C VAL A 57 -8.63 -17.08 13.08
N ALA A 58 -9.17 -17.37 11.89
CA ALA A 58 -10.03 -18.51 11.64
C ALA A 58 -9.64 -19.20 10.33
N GLU A 59 -9.89 -20.51 10.24
CA GLU A 59 -9.91 -21.21 8.97
C GLU A 59 -11.24 -20.91 8.25
N ALA A 60 -11.15 -20.48 7.00
CA ALA A 60 -12.29 -20.17 6.16
C ALA A 60 -12.25 -21.00 4.87
N THR A 61 -13.42 -21.34 4.36
CA THR A 61 -13.59 -21.99 3.06
C THR A 61 -14.16 -21.00 2.07
N VAL A 62 -13.55 -20.91 0.89
CA VAL A 62 -14.07 -20.08 -0.21
C VAL A 62 -15.37 -20.72 -0.72
N LYS A 63 -16.49 -20.02 -0.58
CA LYS A 63 -17.79 -20.45 -1.11
C LYS A 63 -17.98 -20.00 -2.54
N ASP A 64 -17.60 -18.76 -2.83
CA ASP A 64 -17.84 -18.15 -4.13
C ASP A 64 -16.83 -17.04 -4.43
N ARG A 65 -16.75 -16.65 -5.70
CA ARG A 65 -15.83 -15.64 -6.24
C ARG A 65 -16.64 -14.67 -7.08
N SER A 66 -16.56 -13.38 -6.76
CA SER A 66 -17.28 -12.32 -7.48
C SER A 66 -16.30 -11.25 -7.96
N LEU A 67 -16.57 -10.70 -9.14
CA LEU A 67 -15.83 -9.57 -9.72
C LEU A 67 -16.82 -8.43 -9.90
N GLU A 68 -16.57 -7.30 -9.25
CA GLU A 68 -17.32 -6.07 -9.45
C GLU A 68 -16.48 -5.05 -10.21
N SER A 69 -17.11 -4.30 -11.10
CA SER A 69 -16.46 -3.19 -11.81
C SER A 69 -17.13 -1.88 -11.40
N GLU A 70 -16.40 -1.03 -10.70
CA GLU A 70 -16.86 0.33 -10.37
C GLU A 70 -16.31 1.33 -11.39
N SER A 71 -17.20 2.11 -11.99
CA SER A 71 -16.83 3.22 -12.85
C SER A 71 -16.85 4.54 -12.07
N TYR A 72 -15.76 5.30 -12.12
CA TYR A 72 -15.66 6.63 -11.52
C TYR A 72 -15.09 7.65 -12.51
N THR A 73 -15.51 8.90 -12.35
CA THR A 73 -15.02 10.00 -13.19
C THR A 73 -13.86 10.71 -12.49
N ASP A 74 -12.71 10.83 -13.13
CA ASP A 74 -11.57 11.55 -12.57
C ASP A 74 -11.79 13.08 -12.58
N ARG A 75 -10.92 13.81 -11.87
CA ARG A 75 -10.94 15.29 -11.85
C ARG A 75 -10.76 15.96 -13.22
N LYS A 76 -10.36 15.21 -14.25
CA LYS A 76 -10.19 15.66 -15.64
C LYS A 76 -11.37 15.21 -16.53
N GLY A 77 -12.46 14.71 -15.94
CA GLY A 77 -13.67 14.30 -16.66
C GLY A 77 -13.55 12.96 -17.38
N ARG A 78 -12.49 12.18 -17.14
CA ARG A 78 -12.29 10.86 -17.79
C ARG A 78 -12.97 9.78 -16.96
N THR A 79 -13.78 8.95 -17.61
CA THR A 79 -14.32 7.74 -16.98
C THR A 79 -13.21 6.70 -16.85
N LYS A 80 -13.00 6.22 -15.63
CA LYS A 80 -12.11 5.10 -15.31
C LYS A 80 -12.94 3.98 -14.70
N SER A 81 -12.60 2.74 -15.02
CA SER A 81 -13.11 1.57 -14.32
C SER A 81 -12.06 1.04 -13.36
N ARG A 82 -12.51 0.54 -12.22
CA ARG A 82 -11.71 -0.25 -11.28
C ARG A 82 -12.42 -1.58 -11.08
N GLU A 83 -11.67 -2.66 -11.26
CA GLU A 83 -12.10 -4.00 -10.87
C GLU A 83 -11.87 -4.20 -9.37
N ILE A 84 -12.89 -4.71 -8.69
CA ILE A 84 -12.90 -5.09 -7.29
C ILE A 84 -13.10 -6.60 -7.25
N PHE A 85 -12.05 -7.30 -6.82
CA PHE A 85 -12.06 -8.75 -6.69
C PHE A 85 -12.57 -9.11 -5.30
N LYS A 86 -13.63 -9.92 -5.22
CA LYS A 86 -14.28 -10.29 -3.97
C LYS A 86 -14.31 -11.81 -3.79
N LEU A 87 -14.06 -12.24 -2.56
CA LEU A 87 -14.19 -13.63 -2.14
C LEU A 87 -15.30 -13.75 -1.10
N LYS A 88 -16.19 -14.70 -1.31
CA LYS A 88 -17.21 -15.07 -0.34
C LYS A 88 -16.68 -16.22 0.51
N LEU A 89 -16.39 -15.95 1.78
CA LEU A 89 -15.73 -16.87 2.70
C LEU A 89 -16.67 -17.33 3.78
N SER A 90 -16.64 -18.63 4.10
CA SER A 90 -17.40 -19.24 5.17
C SER A 90 -16.47 -19.77 6.26
N HIS A 91 -16.70 -19.38 7.50
CA HIS A 91 -15.87 -19.79 8.64
C HIS A 91 -16.72 -20.02 9.90
N ASP A 92 -16.13 -20.68 10.89
CA ASP A 92 -16.76 -20.95 12.19
C ASP A 92 -16.18 -20.01 13.27
N PHE A 93 -17.07 -19.33 14.00
CA PHE A 93 -16.70 -18.41 15.09
C PHE A 93 -16.19 -19.14 16.33
N SER A 94 -16.53 -20.41 16.52
CA SER A 94 -16.07 -21.20 17.65
C SER A 94 -14.65 -21.76 17.44
N ALA A 95 -14.22 -21.88 16.18
CA ALA A 95 -12.93 -22.42 15.76
C ALA A 95 -11.89 -21.31 15.51
N GLN A 96 -11.81 -20.33 16.40
CA GLN A 96 -10.94 -19.16 16.24
C GLN A 96 -9.83 -19.10 17.28
N GLN A 97 -8.73 -18.44 16.92
CA GLN A 97 -7.60 -18.25 17.80
C GLN A 97 -7.02 -16.84 17.66
N LYS A 98 -6.50 -16.27 18.76
CA LYS A 98 -5.80 -14.97 18.71
C LYS A 98 -4.64 -15.01 17.73
N TYR A 99 -4.46 -13.93 16.97
CA TYR A 99 -3.37 -13.80 15.99
C TYR A 99 -1.99 -14.15 16.57
N ALA A 100 -1.66 -13.65 17.77
CA ALA A 100 -0.39 -13.96 18.42
C ALA A 100 -0.19 -15.47 18.70
N ALA A 101 -1.25 -16.20 19.01
CA ALA A 101 -1.20 -17.63 19.26
C ALA A 101 -1.07 -18.43 17.95
N TRP A 102 -1.81 -18.03 16.91
CA TRP A 102 -1.68 -18.59 15.57
C TRP A 102 -0.28 -18.38 14.99
N LYS A 103 0.27 -17.15 15.11
CA LYS A 103 1.62 -16.81 14.64
C LYS A 103 2.72 -17.59 15.38
N ALA A 104 2.46 -18.00 16.63
CA ALA A 104 3.32 -18.90 17.39
C ALA A 104 3.19 -20.38 16.98
N GLY A 105 2.41 -20.70 15.94
CA GLY A 105 2.23 -22.05 15.42
C GLY A 105 1.29 -22.93 16.25
N LYS A 106 0.44 -22.32 17.10
CA LYS A 106 -0.56 -23.10 17.84
C LYS A 106 -1.65 -23.59 16.87
N PRO A 107 -2.14 -24.83 17.04
CA PRO A 107 -3.21 -25.35 16.20
C PRO A 107 -4.52 -24.60 16.46
N PHE A 108 -5.36 -24.53 15.42
CA PHE A 108 -6.72 -24.04 15.57
C PHE A 108 -7.54 -24.95 16.49
N PRO A 109 -8.49 -24.39 17.25
CA PRO A 109 -9.48 -25.19 17.96
C PRO A 109 -10.27 -26.04 16.95
N VAL A 110 -10.64 -27.26 17.35
CA VAL A 110 -11.50 -28.11 16.52
C VAL A 110 -12.88 -27.49 16.45
N SER A 111 -13.35 -27.25 15.23
CA SER A 111 -14.69 -26.75 14.96
C SER A 111 -15.73 -27.76 15.45
N GLN A 112 -16.63 -27.31 16.34
CA GLN A 112 -17.73 -28.12 16.85
C GLN A 112 -19.01 -27.95 16.03
N TYR A 113 -19.06 -26.95 15.16
CA TYR A 113 -20.24 -26.56 14.40
C TYR A 113 -19.90 -26.36 12.92
N PRO A 114 -20.80 -26.67 11.99
CA PRO A 114 -20.57 -26.36 10.58
C PRO A 114 -20.38 -24.84 10.40
N ALA A 115 -19.50 -24.43 9.49
CA ALA A 115 -19.24 -23.01 9.21
C ALA A 115 -20.53 -22.28 8.77
N VAL A 116 -21.15 -21.56 9.68
CA VAL A 116 -22.48 -20.95 9.47
C VAL A 116 -22.36 -19.55 8.86
N THR A 117 -21.25 -18.87 9.13
CA THR A 117 -21.09 -17.46 8.79
C THR A 117 -20.41 -17.32 7.45
N THR A 118 -21.10 -16.65 6.52
CA THR A 118 -20.56 -16.33 5.21
C THR A 118 -20.41 -14.83 5.06
N ARG A 119 -19.23 -14.36 4.65
CA ARG A 119 -18.90 -12.94 4.47
C ARG A 119 -18.18 -12.73 3.15
N GLU A 120 -18.39 -11.56 2.56
CA GLU A 120 -17.65 -11.13 1.37
C GLU A 120 -16.51 -10.21 1.81
N ILE A 121 -15.32 -10.46 1.30
CA ILE A 121 -14.15 -9.61 1.49
C ILE A 121 -13.56 -9.21 0.14
N ALA A 122 -13.06 -7.99 0.04
CA ALA A 122 -12.27 -7.57 -1.11
C ALA A 122 -10.83 -8.06 -0.93
N VAL A 123 -10.23 -8.56 -2.01
CA VAL A 123 -8.86 -9.10 -1.99
C VAL A 123 -8.06 -8.58 -3.18
N GLY A 124 -6.73 -8.63 -3.07
CA GLY A 124 -5.85 -8.41 -4.22
C GLY A 124 -6.06 -9.42 -5.34
N ARG A 125 -5.87 -9.00 -6.60
CA ARG A 125 -6.00 -9.87 -7.79
C ARG A 125 -5.19 -11.16 -7.69
N SER A 126 -3.98 -11.10 -7.14
CA SER A 126 -3.11 -12.28 -6.94
C SER A 126 -3.76 -13.33 -6.05
N TYR A 127 -4.41 -12.91 -4.95
CA TYR A 127 -5.10 -13.81 -4.04
C TYR A 127 -6.42 -14.31 -4.64
N PHE A 128 -7.11 -13.47 -5.41
CA PHE A 128 -8.29 -13.88 -6.15
C PHE A 128 -8.00 -14.97 -7.17
N ASP A 129 -6.91 -14.84 -7.94
CA ASP A 129 -6.53 -15.82 -8.97
C ASP A 129 -5.98 -17.12 -8.36
N ALA A 130 -5.33 -17.04 -7.18
CA ALA A 130 -4.79 -18.20 -6.47
C ALA A 130 -5.86 -19.05 -5.78
N LEU A 131 -6.93 -18.43 -5.28
CA LEU A 131 -7.97 -19.10 -4.50
C LEU A 131 -9.18 -19.50 -5.35
N ASN A 132 -9.56 -20.78 -5.26
CA ASN A 132 -10.74 -21.34 -5.93
C ASN A 132 -11.86 -21.68 -4.94
N ALA A 133 -13.10 -21.73 -5.43
CA ALA A 133 -14.23 -22.19 -4.64
C ALA A 133 -13.97 -23.61 -4.10
N GLY A 134 -14.29 -23.82 -2.82
CA GLY A 134 -14.02 -25.05 -2.08
C GLY A 134 -12.64 -25.11 -1.42
N GLN A 135 -11.70 -24.22 -1.75
CA GLN A 135 -10.40 -24.18 -1.09
C GLN A 135 -10.50 -23.58 0.32
N LYS A 136 -9.63 -24.05 1.20
CA LYS A 136 -9.45 -23.51 2.53
C LYS A 136 -8.37 -22.43 2.53
N THR A 137 -8.60 -21.40 3.34
CA THR A 137 -7.68 -20.28 3.54
C THR A 137 -7.78 -19.82 5.00
N THR A 138 -6.85 -18.98 5.44
CA THR A 138 -6.88 -18.37 6.77
C THR A 138 -7.23 -16.89 6.67
N ILE A 139 -8.14 -16.47 7.56
CA ILE A 139 -8.58 -15.08 7.65
C ILE A 139 -8.28 -14.52 9.03
N ILE A 140 -8.10 -13.20 9.10
CA ILE A 140 -8.01 -12.44 10.33
C ILE A 140 -9.11 -11.39 10.35
N HIS A 141 -9.72 -11.17 11.51
CA HIS A 141 -10.69 -10.10 11.71
C HIS A 141 -10.61 -9.57 13.14
N ASN A 142 -11.08 -8.33 13.34
CA ASN A 142 -11.31 -7.81 14.67
C ASN A 142 -12.63 -8.38 15.21
N PRO A 143 -12.70 -8.91 16.44
CA PRO A 143 -13.96 -9.37 17.02
C PRO A 143 -14.98 -8.24 17.24
N SER A 144 -14.51 -7.00 17.40
CA SER A 144 -15.37 -5.81 17.58
C SER A 144 -15.83 -5.18 16.26
N ASP A 145 -15.12 -5.47 15.17
CA ASP A 145 -15.44 -4.96 13.83
C ASP A 145 -15.20 -6.03 12.76
N TYR A 146 -16.27 -6.68 12.33
CA TYR A 146 -16.22 -7.68 11.28
C TYR A 146 -16.00 -7.11 9.87
N GLY A 147 -16.07 -5.78 9.69
CA GLY A 147 -15.72 -5.11 8.43
C GLY A 147 -14.21 -5.11 8.16
N SER A 148 -13.39 -5.30 9.20
CA SER A 148 -11.93 -5.37 9.12
C SER A 148 -11.37 -6.73 8.64
N MET A 149 -12.23 -7.64 8.18
CA MET A 149 -11.84 -9.00 7.80
C MET A 149 -10.95 -9.00 6.56
N MET A 150 -9.81 -9.69 6.62
CA MET A 150 -8.87 -9.84 5.52
C MET A 150 -8.16 -11.21 5.54
N LEU A 151 -7.50 -11.56 4.43
CA LEU A 151 -6.64 -12.74 4.38
C LEU A 151 -5.41 -12.54 5.25
N THR A 152 -4.97 -13.56 5.98
CA THR A 152 -3.76 -13.47 6.82
C THR A 152 -2.50 -13.22 5.97
N GLU A 153 -2.44 -13.77 4.75
CA GLU A 153 -1.32 -13.55 3.84
C GLU A 153 -1.23 -12.09 3.38
N GLU A 154 -2.38 -11.50 3.05
CA GLU A 154 -2.47 -10.09 2.69
C GLU A 154 -2.10 -9.20 3.87
N PHE A 155 -2.59 -9.53 5.07
CA PHE A 155 -2.20 -8.87 6.31
C PHE A 155 -0.69 -8.94 6.56
N GLU A 156 -0.08 -10.12 6.44
CA GLU A 156 1.36 -10.30 6.64
C GLU A 156 2.19 -9.57 5.60
N HIS A 157 1.75 -9.56 4.35
CA HIS A 157 2.41 -8.78 3.29
C HIS A 157 2.38 -7.27 3.62
N GLN A 158 1.21 -6.73 3.98
CA GLN A 158 1.04 -5.31 4.32
C GLN A 158 1.76 -4.90 5.61
N THR A 159 1.90 -5.82 6.57
CA THR A 159 2.62 -5.59 7.83
C THR A 159 4.10 -6.01 7.79
N SER A 160 4.58 -6.51 6.64
CA SER A 160 5.95 -7.00 6.51
C SER A 160 6.97 -5.85 6.52
N PHE A 161 8.10 -6.11 7.19
CA PHE A 161 9.26 -5.21 7.17
C PHE A 161 9.77 -4.96 5.75
N ALA A 162 9.66 -5.95 4.85
CA ALA A 162 10.03 -5.81 3.45
C ALA A 162 9.17 -4.77 2.72
N TYR A 163 7.86 -4.74 2.98
CA TYR A 163 6.97 -3.72 2.42
C TYR A 163 7.34 -2.31 2.93
N MET A 164 7.63 -2.15 4.22
CA MET A 164 8.13 -0.87 4.75
C MET A 164 9.47 -0.47 4.12
N MET A 165 10.41 -1.42 3.98
CA MET A 165 11.73 -1.16 3.42
C MET A 165 11.70 -0.73 1.96
N TRP A 166 10.79 -1.29 1.14
CA TRP A 166 10.64 -0.89 -0.27
C TRP A 166 10.34 0.61 -0.42
N TRP A 167 9.49 1.16 0.45
CA TRP A 167 9.20 2.60 0.47
C TRP A 167 10.42 3.44 0.88
N TYR A 168 11.18 2.99 1.89
CA TYR A 168 12.41 3.68 2.31
C TYR A 168 13.52 3.62 1.26
N LEU A 169 13.69 2.48 0.59
CA LEU A 169 14.67 2.31 -0.49
C LEU A 169 14.33 3.17 -1.71
N GLY A 170 13.04 3.27 -2.07
CA GLY A 170 12.57 4.17 -3.14
C GLY A 170 12.88 5.64 -2.84
N ALA A 171 12.59 6.10 -1.62
CA ALA A 171 12.92 7.46 -1.19
C ALA A 171 14.44 7.71 -1.15
N GLY A 172 15.22 6.74 -0.66
CA GLY A 172 16.67 6.78 -0.64
C GLY A 172 17.29 6.86 -2.05
N ALA A 173 16.76 6.10 -3.01
CA ALA A 173 17.22 6.12 -4.39
C ALA A 173 17.00 7.48 -5.07
N VAL A 174 15.84 8.12 -4.84
CA VAL A 174 15.55 9.47 -5.38
C VAL A 174 16.49 10.52 -4.78
N PHE A 175 16.76 10.42 -3.47
CA PHE A 175 17.70 11.31 -2.80
C PHE A 175 19.13 11.16 -3.37
N ILE A 176 19.62 9.93 -3.50
CA ILE A 176 20.96 9.64 -4.05
C ILE A 176 21.04 10.10 -5.52
N ALA A 177 20.01 9.90 -6.32
CA ALA A 177 19.96 10.38 -7.70
C ALA A 177 20.02 11.91 -7.80
N GLY A 178 19.30 12.63 -6.92
CA GLY A 178 19.38 14.09 -6.83
C GLY A 178 20.79 14.57 -6.45
N LEU A 179 21.39 13.91 -5.47
CA LEU A 179 22.73 14.22 -4.97
C LEU A 179 23.79 13.96 -6.05
N ALA A 180 23.70 12.83 -6.76
CA ALA A 180 24.56 12.52 -7.90
C ALA A 180 24.44 13.56 -9.02
N MET A 181 23.22 13.98 -9.40
CA MET A 181 23.01 15.00 -10.44
C MET A 181 23.55 16.38 -10.06
N THR A 182 23.51 16.74 -8.77
CA THR A 182 24.14 17.98 -8.28
C THR A 182 25.66 17.93 -8.29
N ILE A 183 26.25 16.83 -7.82
CA ILE A 183 27.72 16.66 -7.78
C ILE A 183 28.30 16.52 -9.18
N SER A 184 27.65 15.76 -10.06
CA SER A 184 28.10 15.54 -11.43
C SER A 184 27.97 16.79 -12.31
N GLY A 185 27.43 17.89 -11.77
CA GLY A 185 27.25 19.15 -12.48
C GLY A 185 26.55 18.96 -13.81
N TRP A 186 25.48 18.14 -13.86
CA TRP A 186 24.90 17.60 -15.10
C TRP A 186 24.56 18.68 -16.16
N ARG A 187 24.36 19.94 -15.74
CA ARG A 187 24.26 21.10 -16.65
C ARG A 187 25.52 21.44 -17.44
N LYS A 188 26.72 21.26 -16.88
CA LYS A 188 28.00 21.54 -17.55
C LYS A 188 28.27 20.61 -18.73
N ARG A 189 27.56 19.48 -18.83
CA ARG A 189 27.68 18.54 -19.95
C ARG A 189 26.76 18.85 -21.15
N PHE A 190 25.74 19.69 -20.97
CA PHE A 190 24.79 20.04 -22.03
C PHE A 190 24.89 21.51 -22.49
N SER A 191 25.82 22.30 -21.94
CA SER A 191 26.14 23.65 -22.43
C SER A 191 27.19 23.63 -23.56
N GLY A 192 27.26 22.53 -24.31
CA GLY A 192 28.22 22.30 -25.40
C GLY A 192 27.55 21.87 -26.71
N VAL A 193 26.32 22.31 -26.96
CA VAL A 193 25.67 22.37 -28.28
C VAL A 193 25.03 23.74 -28.43
#